data_AF-A0A2P4YDM3-F1
#
_entry.id   AF-A0A2P4YDM3-F1
#
_cell.length_a   1.000
_cell.length_b   1.000
_cell.length_c   1.000
_cell.angle_alpha   90.00
_cell.angle_beta   90.00
_cell.angle_gamma   90.00
#
_symmetry.space_group_name_H-M   'P 1'
#
loop_
_entity.id
_entity.type
_entity.pdbx_description
1 polymer ?
#
loop_
_entity_poly.entity_id
_entity_poly.type
_entity_poly.pdbx_seq_one_letter_code
_entity_poly.pdbx_strand_id
1 'polypeptide(L)'
;MEYLERHIDKLLENGLAYVNPRSRWASPPRIVSKSEPGTYRMTVDTRRMYERMDPIQWPVPILESALSLERYFTLDWFRGYWQLPLHPESQEMFSIMTHRGIITPTRVLMGTQMLWLTHVVEEVFQPLLYHGILAWLDDILGYASDPVDLPKVLERVLMTCKSFRLKLHPGKCHVFLRKARWCGKVVSADGIKHCPFRVQGLVSMRDPVNAGQLQQFLCATYGMRQNIACYSKLVDPLLRVVDEAAKRAGGRKEKQLCKVQLEV
;
A
#
# COMPACT_ATOMS: atom_id res chain seq x y z
N MET A 1 -6.93 18.37 -17.05
CA MET A 1 -8.15 18.81 -16.37
C MET A 1 -9.32 17.85 -16.60
N GLU A 2 -9.58 17.43 -17.84
CA GLU A 2 -10.67 16.51 -18.20
C GLU A 2 -10.76 15.20 -17.38
N TYR A 3 -9.62 14.61 -16.99
CA TYR A 3 -9.63 13.43 -16.10
C TYR A 3 -10.24 13.75 -14.72
N LEU A 4 -9.82 14.87 -14.11
CA LEU A 4 -10.24 15.23 -12.76
C LEU A 4 -11.73 15.57 -12.74
N GLU A 5 -12.24 16.25 -13.75
CA GLU A 5 -13.67 16.57 -13.90
C GLU A 5 -14.52 15.30 -13.95
N ARG A 6 -14.23 14.42 -14.92
CA ARG A 6 -14.94 13.14 -15.04
C ARG A 6 -14.81 12.26 -13.81
N HIS A 7 -13.70 12.37 -13.08
CA HIS A 7 -13.52 11.64 -11.83
C HIS A 7 -14.40 12.19 -10.72
N ILE A 8 -14.46 13.53 -10.56
CA ILE A 8 -15.32 14.20 -9.58
C ILE A 8 -16.79 13.90 -9.87
N ASP A 9 -17.22 14.00 -11.13
CA ASP A 9 -18.61 13.72 -11.52
C ASP A 9 -19.02 12.30 -11.10
N LYS A 10 -18.16 11.31 -11.38
CA LYS A 10 -18.39 9.93 -10.93
C LYS A 10 -18.46 9.79 -9.41
N LEU A 11 -17.66 10.53 -8.65
CA LEU A 11 -17.71 10.49 -7.19
C LEU A 11 -19.04 11.04 -6.66
N LEU A 12 -19.50 12.15 -7.24
CA LEU A 12 -20.76 12.79 -6.86
C LEU A 12 -21.99 11.94 -7.27
N GLU A 13 -22.02 11.48 -8.52
CA GLU A 13 -23.10 10.63 -9.06
C GLU A 13 -23.29 9.33 -8.26
N ASN A 14 -22.20 8.74 -7.76
CA ASN A 14 -22.24 7.50 -6.99
C ASN A 14 -22.39 7.72 -5.48
N GLY A 15 -22.60 8.96 -5.01
CA GLY A 15 -22.73 9.29 -3.59
C GLY A 15 -21.46 9.02 -2.75
N LEU A 16 -20.31 8.94 -3.41
CA LEU A 16 -19.00 8.73 -2.76
C LEU A 16 -18.40 10.05 -2.26
N ALA A 17 -18.94 11.18 -2.72
CA ALA A 17 -18.65 12.51 -2.23
C ALA A 17 -19.87 13.42 -2.40
N TYR A 18 -19.89 14.56 -1.72
CA TYR A 18 -20.88 15.62 -1.88
C TYR A 18 -20.20 16.99 -1.92
N VAL A 19 -20.87 17.97 -2.53
CA VAL A 19 -20.37 19.35 -2.59
C VAL A 19 -20.53 19.99 -1.21
N ASN A 20 -19.45 20.55 -0.67
CA ASN A 20 -19.43 21.17 0.65
C ASN A 20 -18.63 22.49 0.64
N PRO A 21 -19.22 23.59 0.15
CA PRO A 21 -18.53 24.87 0.01
C PRO A 21 -18.12 25.50 1.34
N ARG A 22 -18.71 25.05 2.45
CA ARG A 22 -18.48 25.59 3.80
C ARG A 22 -17.52 24.74 4.63
N SER A 23 -16.89 23.72 4.04
CA SER A 23 -15.94 22.89 4.75
C SER A 23 -14.79 23.73 5.31
N ARG A 24 -14.44 23.48 6.56
CA ARG A 24 -13.29 24.09 7.24
C ARG A 24 -11.97 23.42 6.88
N TRP A 25 -12.04 22.29 6.19
CA TRP A 25 -10.90 21.50 5.77
C TRP A 25 -10.82 21.44 4.25
N ALA A 26 -9.61 21.44 3.72
CA ALA A 26 -9.41 21.28 2.28
C ALA A 26 -7.99 20.79 2.00
N SER A 27 -7.88 19.60 1.40
CA SER A 27 -6.63 19.03 0.92
C SER A 27 -6.56 19.09 -0.61
N PRO A 28 -5.42 19.46 -1.21
CA PRO A 28 -5.30 19.53 -2.66
C PRO A 28 -5.24 18.11 -3.27
N PRO A 29 -5.97 17.84 -4.36
CA PRO A 29 -5.81 16.60 -5.12
C PRO A 29 -4.51 16.65 -5.93
N ARG A 30 -3.89 15.48 -6.09
CA ARG A 30 -2.76 15.26 -7.00
C ARG A 30 -3.10 14.16 -7.98
N ILE A 31 -3.05 14.50 -9.26
CA ILE A 31 -3.24 13.54 -10.35
C ILE A 31 -1.90 12.91 -10.67
N VAL A 32 -1.83 11.59 -10.63
CA VAL A 32 -0.63 10.83 -10.98
C VAL A 32 -0.96 9.82 -12.06
N SER A 33 0.00 9.58 -12.96
CA SER A 33 -0.10 8.51 -13.95
C SER A 33 -0.06 7.15 -13.25
N LYS A 34 -0.77 6.17 -13.82
CA LYS A 34 -0.49 4.75 -13.50
C LYS A 34 0.56 4.21 -14.48
N SER A 35 0.92 2.95 -14.28
CA SER A 35 1.82 2.22 -15.17
C SER A 35 1.29 2.09 -16.59
N GLU A 36 -0.03 2.02 -16.76
CA GLU A 36 -0.67 1.96 -18.07
C GLU A 36 -0.72 3.37 -18.71
N PRO A 37 -0.18 3.54 -19.93
CA PRO A 37 -0.19 4.81 -20.64
C PRO A 37 -1.60 5.41 -20.76
N GLY A 38 -1.73 6.71 -20.54
CA GLY A 38 -3.00 7.43 -20.63
C GLY A 38 -3.97 7.18 -19.47
N THR A 39 -3.61 6.36 -18.48
CA THR A 39 -4.44 6.15 -17.29
C THR A 39 -3.91 6.93 -16.10
N TYR A 40 -4.85 7.51 -15.34
CA TYR A 40 -4.55 8.38 -14.20
C TYR A 40 -5.27 7.90 -12.94
N ARG A 41 -4.76 8.32 -11.78
CA ARG A 41 -5.45 8.23 -10.49
C ARG A 41 -5.39 9.56 -9.77
N MET A 42 -6.49 9.92 -9.11
CA MET A 42 -6.50 11.00 -8.13
C MET A 42 -5.95 10.47 -6.80
N THR A 43 -4.98 11.19 -6.24
CA THR A 43 -4.49 11.04 -4.87
C THR A 43 -4.76 12.35 -4.12
N VAL A 44 -4.72 12.36 -2.80
CA VAL A 44 -4.98 13.57 -2.00
C VAL A 44 -3.81 13.77 -1.04
N ASP A 45 -3.33 15.01 -0.92
CA ASP A 45 -2.23 15.35 -0.03
C ASP A 45 -2.73 15.48 1.42
N THR A 46 -2.81 14.36 2.12
CA THR A 46 -3.43 14.24 3.45
C THR A 46 -2.45 14.49 4.61
N ARG A 47 -1.22 14.96 4.34
CA ARG A 47 -0.19 15.11 5.39
C ARG A 47 -0.61 16.03 6.54
N ARG A 48 -1.22 17.18 6.24
CA ARG A 48 -1.72 18.14 7.24
C ARG A 48 -2.89 17.60 8.06
N MET A 49 -3.68 16.72 7.46
CA MET A 49 -4.76 16.02 8.12
C MET A 49 -4.20 15.02 9.13
N TYR A 50 -3.21 14.22 8.70
CA TYR A 50 -2.52 13.27 9.56
C TYR A 50 -1.86 13.88 10.79
N GLU A 51 -1.27 15.06 10.68
CA GLU A 51 -0.65 15.77 11.82
C GLU A 51 -1.64 16.10 12.95
N ARG A 52 -2.95 16.08 12.66
CA ARG A 52 -4.03 16.39 13.61
C ARG A 52 -4.83 15.17 14.05
N MET A 53 -4.53 13.99 13.52
CA MET A 53 -5.20 12.75 13.92
C MET A 53 -4.42 12.07 15.03
N ASP A 54 -5.16 11.42 15.92
CA ASP A 54 -4.53 10.54 16.91
C ASP A 54 -3.86 9.35 16.21
N PRO A 55 -2.61 9.03 16.58
CA PRO A 55 -1.91 7.91 15.98
C PRO A 55 -2.56 6.59 16.41
N ILE A 56 -2.92 5.76 15.42
CA ILE A 56 -3.35 4.40 15.67
C ILE A 56 -2.13 3.50 15.78
N GLN A 57 -2.12 2.67 16.82
CA GLN A 57 -1.16 1.59 16.97
C GLN A 57 -1.84 0.28 16.57
N TRP A 58 -1.28 -0.40 15.58
CA TRP A 58 -1.71 -1.73 15.17
C TRP A 58 -0.49 -2.52 14.72
N PRO A 59 -0.38 -3.83 15.04
CA PRO A 59 0.70 -4.65 14.53
C PRO A 59 0.68 -4.65 13.00
N VAL A 60 1.86 -4.52 12.41
CA VAL A 60 2.07 -4.70 10.98
C VAL A 60 2.21 -6.20 10.73
N PRO A 61 1.34 -6.83 9.90
CA PRO A 61 1.48 -8.23 9.53
C PRO A 61 2.89 -8.53 9.02
N ILE A 62 3.46 -9.63 9.51
CA ILE A 62 4.75 -10.11 9.05
C ILE A 62 4.51 -10.81 7.71
N LEU A 63 4.73 -10.10 6.60
CA LEU A 63 4.63 -10.63 5.22
C LEU A 63 5.59 -11.82 4.93
N GLU A 64 6.41 -12.21 5.89
CA GLU A 64 7.30 -13.38 5.85
C GLU A 64 6.59 -14.68 6.27
N SER A 65 5.38 -14.59 6.82
CA SER A 65 4.56 -15.77 7.20
C SER A 65 3.92 -16.51 6.02
N ALA A 66 4.23 -16.11 4.78
CA ALA A 66 3.76 -16.86 3.62
C ALA A 66 4.26 -18.30 3.67
N LEU A 67 3.40 -19.25 3.32
CA LEU A 67 3.73 -20.67 3.31
C LEU A 67 4.11 -21.11 1.90
N SER A 68 5.13 -21.96 1.80
CA SER A 68 5.55 -22.61 0.56
C SER A 68 4.64 -23.81 0.29
N LEU A 69 3.57 -23.57 -0.44
CA LEU A 69 2.56 -24.55 -0.84
C LEU A 69 2.46 -24.67 -2.37
N GLU A 70 1.68 -25.64 -2.83
CA GLU A 70 1.56 -25.93 -4.26
C GLU A 70 0.53 -25.06 -4.99
N ARG A 71 -0.51 -24.59 -4.28
CA ARG A 71 -1.68 -23.95 -4.90
C ARG A 71 -2.12 -22.70 -4.16
N TYR A 72 -2.46 -21.68 -4.94
CA TYR A 72 -2.81 -20.35 -4.46
C TYR A 72 -3.93 -19.70 -5.28
N PHE A 73 -4.54 -18.68 -4.70
CA PHE A 73 -5.28 -17.65 -5.42
C PHE A 73 -4.88 -16.27 -4.91
N THR A 74 -5.05 -15.24 -5.72
CA THR A 74 -4.85 -13.84 -5.33
C THR A 74 -6.11 -13.05 -5.65
N LEU A 75 -6.61 -12.25 -4.72
CA LEU A 75 -7.77 -11.39 -4.90
C LEU A 75 -7.39 -9.94 -4.55
N ASP A 76 -7.91 -8.99 -5.31
CA ASP A 76 -7.69 -7.54 -5.11
C ASP A 76 -9.06 -6.86 -5.00
N TRP A 77 -9.23 -5.97 -4.02
CA TRP A 77 -10.48 -5.22 -3.89
C TRP A 77 -10.64 -4.18 -5.02
N PHE A 78 -11.84 -4.07 -5.57
CA PHE A 78 -12.16 -3.05 -6.54
C PHE A 78 -12.16 -1.65 -5.89
N ARG A 79 -11.09 -0.88 -6.08
CA ARG A 79 -10.94 0.46 -5.48
C ARG A 79 -11.10 0.42 -3.95
N GLY A 80 -10.39 -0.48 -3.27
CA GLY A 80 -10.60 -0.86 -1.87
C GLY A 80 -10.95 0.28 -0.90
N TYR A 81 -10.16 1.36 -0.86
CA TYR A 81 -10.41 2.52 0.01
C TYR A 81 -11.80 3.15 -0.16
N TRP A 82 -12.28 3.26 -1.40
CA TRP A 82 -13.59 3.87 -1.70
C TRP A 82 -14.78 2.98 -1.31
N GLN A 83 -14.55 1.75 -0.86
CA GLN A 83 -15.59 0.87 -0.36
C GLN A 83 -15.87 1.10 1.13
N LEU A 84 -14.91 1.65 1.87
CA LEU A 84 -15.01 1.80 3.31
C LEU A 84 -15.67 3.14 3.67
N PRO A 85 -16.77 3.13 4.46
CA PRO A 85 -17.46 4.34 4.88
C PRO A 85 -16.63 5.12 5.89
N LEU A 86 -16.66 6.46 5.76
CA LEU A 86 -16.25 7.37 6.82
C LEU A 86 -17.43 7.66 7.73
N HIS A 87 -17.18 7.68 9.04
CA HIS A 87 -18.15 8.18 10.01
C HIS A 87 -18.53 9.64 9.65
N PRO A 88 -19.83 10.03 9.70
CA PRO A 88 -20.28 11.36 9.26
C PRO A 88 -19.48 12.53 9.87
N GLU A 89 -19.13 12.44 11.15
CA GLU A 89 -18.36 13.47 11.86
C GLU A 89 -16.91 13.59 11.39
N SER A 90 -16.36 12.52 10.83
CA SER A 90 -14.98 12.51 10.32
C SER A 90 -14.89 13.00 8.87
N GLN A 91 -15.99 12.98 8.11
CA GLN A 91 -15.98 13.23 6.66
C GLN A 91 -15.40 14.60 6.29
N GLU A 92 -15.78 15.67 7.01
CA GLU A 92 -15.32 17.05 6.76
C GLU A 92 -13.78 17.11 6.73
N MET A 93 -13.09 16.38 7.60
CA MET A 93 -11.62 16.39 7.67
C MET A 93 -10.93 15.93 6.37
N PHE A 94 -11.61 15.11 5.57
CA PHE A 94 -11.11 14.55 4.31
C PHE A 94 -11.52 15.38 3.08
N SER A 95 -12.08 16.57 3.26
CA SER A 95 -12.51 17.44 2.16
C SER A 95 -11.36 17.75 1.17
N ILE A 96 -11.71 17.82 -0.12
CA ILE A 96 -10.79 17.98 -1.25
C ILE A 96 -11.09 19.31 -1.95
N MET A 97 -10.06 20.14 -2.12
CA MET A 97 -10.15 21.41 -2.85
C MET A 97 -9.98 21.18 -4.34
N THR A 98 -11.05 21.31 -5.12
CA THR A 98 -11.03 21.15 -6.58
C THR A 98 -11.20 22.51 -7.27
N HIS A 99 -11.01 22.56 -8.59
CA HIS A 99 -11.29 23.77 -9.38
C HIS A 99 -12.77 24.15 -9.41
N ARG A 100 -13.67 23.24 -9.02
CA ARG A 100 -15.13 23.46 -8.92
C ARG A 100 -15.59 23.79 -7.49
N GLY A 101 -14.64 24.03 -6.57
CA GLY A 101 -14.91 24.21 -5.15
C GLY A 101 -14.59 22.95 -4.35
N ILE A 102 -15.08 22.92 -3.10
CA ILE A 102 -14.75 21.87 -2.14
C ILE A 102 -15.77 20.73 -2.22
N ILE A 103 -15.27 19.51 -2.34
CA ILE A 103 -16.05 18.29 -2.21
C ILE A 103 -15.63 17.55 -0.93
N THR A 104 -16.57 16.88 -0.27
CA THR A 104 -16.29 16.07 0.93
C THR A 104 -16.59 14.61 0.62
N PRO A 105 -15.62 13.70 0.80
CA PRO A 105 -15.84 12.28 0.55
C PRO A 105 -16.64 11.63 1.68
N THR A 106 -17.49 10.66 1.33
CA THR A 106 -18.20 9.80 2.29
C THR A 106 -17.45 8.50 2.58
N ARG A 107 -16.28 8.33 1.97
CA ARG A 107 -15.47 7.12 1.97
C ARG A 107 -14.01 7.44 2.24
N VAL A 108 -13.28 6.44 2.72
CA VAL A 108 -11.87 6.57 3.06
C VAL A 108 -11.04 6.91 1.81
N LEU A 109 -10.11 7.86 1.93
CA LEU A 109 -9.24 8.25 0.84
C LEU A 109 -8.00 7.36 0.77
N MET A 110 -7.54 7.10 -0.45
CA MET A 110 -6.27 6.40 -0.63
C MET A 110 -5.11 7.22 -0.07
N GLY A 111 -4.21 6.54 0.66
CA GLY A 111 -3.09 7.21 1.32
C GLY A 111 -3.45 7.73 2.72
N THR A 112 -4.61 7.36 3.28
CA THR A 112 -4.96 7.57 4.69
C THR A 112 -4.91 6.27 5.49
N GLN A 113 -4.81 6.43 6.81
CA GLN A 113 -4.43 5.48 7.86
C GLN A 113 -4.24 4.01 7.43
N MET A 114 -3.06 3.67 6.88
CA MET A 114 -2.71 2.30 6.44
C MET A 114 -2.96 1.25 7.53
N LEU A 115 -2.53 1.54 8.76
CA LEU A 115 -2.67 0.63 9.91
C LEU A 115 -4.14 0.35 10.25
N TRP A 116 -5.00 1.37 10.15
CA TRP A 116 -6.44 1.20 10.35
C TRP A 116 -7.06 0.31 9.27
N LEU A 117 -6.67 0.49 8.01
CA LEU A 117 -7.14 -0.37 6.94
C LEU A 117 -6.72 -1.84 7.17
N THR A 118 -5.47 -2.05 7.60
CA THR A 118 -5.00 -3.39 7.98
C THR A 118 -5.86 -3.99 9.09
N HIS A 119 -6.15 -3.23 10.15
CA HIS A 119 -7.02 -3.67 11.24
C HIS A 119 -8.42 -4.07 10.73
N VAL A 120 -9.05 -3.24 9.90
CA VAL A 120 -10.38 -3.55 9.31
C VAL A 120 -10.36 -4.83 8.49
N VAL A 121 -9.31 -5.03 7.67
CA VAL A 121 -9.15 -6.24 6.87
C VAL A 121 -8.97 -7.46 7.75
N GLU A 122 -8.22 -7.32 8.84
CA GLU A 122 -8.04 -8.39 9.82
C GLU A 122 -9.34 -8.74 10.54
N GLU A 123 -10.15 -7.75 10.92
CA GLU A 123 -11.46 -7.96 11.53
C GLU A 123 -12.41 -8.70 10.58
N VAL A 124 -12.48 -8.27 9.31
CA VAL A 124 -13.34 -8.87 8.29
C VAL A 124 -12.99 -10.34 8.05
N PHE A 125 -11.70 -10.68 8.01
CA PHE A 125 -11.23 -12.02 7.66
C PHE A 125 -10.65 -12.83 8.83
N GLN A 126 -10.87 -12.40 10.06
CA GLN A 126 -10.28 -13.00 11.27
C GLN A 126 -10.36 -14.54 11.29
N PRO A 127 -11.49 -15.19 10.93
CA PRO A 127 -11.60 -16.66 10.98
C PRO A 127 -10.82 -17.40 9.88
N LEU A 128 -10.32 -16.69 8.87
CA LEU A 128 -9.61 -17.23 7.71
C LEU A 128 -8.12 -16.89 7.73
N LEU A 129 -7.75 -15.80 8.40
CA LEU A 129 -6.37 -15.35 8.50
C LEU A 129 -5.48 -16.43 9.10
N TYR A 130 -4.38 -16.71 8.42
CA TYR A 130 -3.42 -17.78 8.75
C TYR A 130 -4.00 -19.21 8.68
N HIS A 131 -5.27 -19.37 8.31
CA HIS A 131 -5.99 -20.64 8.17
C HIS A 131 -6.51 -20.84 6.74
N GLY A 132 -5.73 -20.38 5.76
CA GLY A 132 -6.05 -20.48 4.33
C GLY A 132 -5.92 -19.16 3.58
N ILE A 133 -5.81 -18.02 4.28
CA ILE A 133 -5.45 -16.76 3.64
C ILE A 133 -4.42 -15.96 4.42
N LEU A 134 -3.67 -15.13 3.69
CA LEU A 134 -3.01 -13.94 4.18
C LEU A 134 -3.65 -12.72 3.52
N ALA A 135 -3.81 -11.64 4.26
CA ALA A 135 -4.35 -10.40 3.71
C ALA A 135 -3.49 -9.22 4.13
N TRP A 136 -3.28 -8.29 3.20
CA TRP A 136 -2.56 -7.04 3.44
C TRP A 136 -3.27 -5.93 2.69
N LEU A 137 -3.90 -5.01 3.43
CA LEU A 137 -4.76 -3.97 2.85
C LEU A 137 -5.81 -4.61 1.92
N ASP A 138 -5.85 -4.23 0.65
CA ASP A 138 -6.76 -4.73 -0.37
C ASP A 138 -6.33 -6.02 -1.07
N ASP A 139 -5.12 -6.55 -0.78
CA ASP A 139 -4.53 -7.71 -1.44
C ASP A 139 -4.62 -8.97 -0.57
N ILE A 140 -5.33 -9.99 -1.07
CA ILE A 140 -5.57 -11.26 -0.39
C ILE A 140 -4.86 -12.37 -1.14
N LEU A 141 -3.98 -13.10 -0.44
CA LEU A 141 -3.38 -14.34 -0.89
C LEU A 141 -4.07 -15.52 -0.21
N GLY A 142 -4.79 -16.32 -0.97
CA GLY A 142 -5.29 -17.60 -0.52
C GLY A 142 -4.34 -18.75 -0.83
N TYR A 143 -4.33 -19.73 0.06
CA TYR A 143 -3.51 -20.93 -0.05
C TYR A 143 -4.20 -22.13 0.57
N ALA A 144 -3.82 -23.33 0.13
CA ALA A 144 -4.24 -24.58 0.75
C ALA A 144 -3.13 -25.62 0.59
N SER A 145 -2.99 -26.51 1.58
CA SER A 145 -2.05 -27.62 1.51
C SER A 145 -2.49 -28.66 0.49
N ASP A 146 -3.78 -29.02 0.49
CA ASP A 146 -4.39 -29.87 -0.51
C ASP A 146 -5.05 -29.00 -1.61
N PRO A 147 -4.73 -29.21 -2.90
CA PRO A 147 -5.42 -28.56 -4.02
C PRO A 147 -6.95 -28.67 -3.97
N VAL A 148 -7.51 -29.74 -3.41
CA VAL A 148 -8.96 -29.99 -3.29
C VAL A 148 -9.63 -29.05 -2.28
N ASP A 149 -8.88 -28.51 -1.31
CA ASP A 149 -9.42 -27.59 -0.30
C ASP A 149 -9.37 -26.12 -0.73
N LEU A 150 -8.55 -25.76 -1.72
CA LEU A 150 -8.43 -24.38 -2.20
C LEU A 150 -9.78 -23.76 -2.63
N PRO A 151 -10.67 -24.47 -3.36
CA PRO A 151 -12.00 -23.96 -3.68
C PRO A 151 -12.86 -23.65 -2.44
N LYS A 152 -12.76 -24.47 -1.38
CA LYS A 152 -13.52 -24.25 -0.14
C LYS A 152 -13.05 -22.98 0.58
N VAL A 153 -11.73 -22.76 0.59
CA VAL A 153 -11.15 -21.51 1.13
C VAL A 153 -11.63 -20.31 0.32
N LEU A 154 -11.55 -20.39 -1.02
CA LEU A 154 -12.03 -19.33 -1.91
C LEU A 154 -13.51 -19.03 -1.69
N GLU A 155 -14.36 -20.04 -1.58
CA GLU A 155 -15.79 -19.88 -1.31
C GLU A 155 -16.03 -19.12 0.00
N ARG A 156 -15.34 -19.49 1.08
CA ARG A 156 -15.43 -18.77 2.37
C ARG A 156 -15.04 -17.31 2.24
N VAL A 157 -13.94 -17.01 1.52
CA VAL A 157 -13.50 -15.62 1.28
C VAL A 157 -14.54 -14.83 0.48
N LEU A 158 -15.10 -15.42 -0.58
CA LEU A 158 -16.13 -14.78 -1.40
C LEU A 158 -17.42 -14.54 -0.59
N MET A 159 -17.80 -15.47 0.28
CA MET A 159 -18.94 -15.33 1.17
C MET A 159 -18.72 -14.21 2.21
N THR A 160 -17.52 -14.11 2.79
CA THR A 160 -17.15 -12.98 3.65
C THR A 160 -17.18 -11.65 2.88
N CYS A 161 -16.64 -11.60 1.66
CA CYS A 161 -16.74 -10.38 0.85
C CYS A 161 -18.20 -10.00 0.61
N LYS A 162 -19.06 -10.98 0.31
CA LYS A 162 -20.49 -10.77 0.10
C LYS A 162 -21.19 -10.23 1.36
N SER A 163 -20.91 -10.78 2.55
CA SER A 163 -21.54 -10.34 3.80
C SER A 163 -21.19 -8.88 4.14
N PHE A 164 -19.95 -8.48 3.90
CA PHE A 164 -19.47 -7.10 4.10
C PHE A 164 -19.68 -6.19 2.88
N ARG A 165 -20.32 -6.69 1.81
CA ARG A 165 -20.55 -5.97 0.54
C ARG A 165 -19.27 -5.45 -0.11
N LEU A 166 -18.16 -6.14 0.11
CA LEU A 166 -16.88 -5.89 -0.51
C LEU A 166 -16.87 -6.43 -1.94
N LYS A 167 -16.41 -5.59 -2.87
CA LYS A 167 -16.31 -5.87 -4.29
C LYS A 167 -14.86 -6.18 -4.65
N LEU A 168 -14.66 -7.27 -5.38
CA LEU A 168 -13.36 -7.65 -5.91
C LEU A 168 -13.18 -7.12 -7.34
N HIS A 169 -11.94 -6.90 -7.76
CA HIS A 169 -11.59 -6.49 -9.11
C HIS A 169 -11.39 -7.72 -10.01
N PRO A 170 -12.32 -8.05 -10.92
CA PRO A 170 -12.27 -9.32 -11.66
C PRO A 170 -10.98 -9.50 -12.46
N GLY A 171 -10.51 -8.44 -13.14
CA GLY A 171 -9.28 -8.48 -13.95
C GLY A 171 -7.97 -8.52 -13.16
N LYS A 172 -8.02 -8.56 -11.82
CA LYS A 172 -6.85 -8.69 -10.94
C LYS A 172 -6.96 -9.90 -10.01
N CYS A 173 -8.08 -10.60 -10.03
CA CYS A 173 -8.25 -11.85 -9.31
C CYS A 173 -7.69 -12.99 -10.16
N HIS A 174 -6.91 -13.86 -9.52
CA HIS A 174 -6.30 -15.01 -10.18
C HIS A 174 -6.51 -16.23 -9.29
N VAL A 175 -6.96 -17.33 -9.88
CA VAL A 175 -7.32 -18.56 -9.15
C VAL A 175 -6.51 -19.76 -9.67
N PHE A 176 -6.37 -20.79 -8.84
CA PHE A 176 -5.67 -22.04 -9.16
C PHE A 176 -4.20 -21.87 -9.61
N LEU A 177 -3.53 -20.85 -9.09
CA LEU A 177 -2.12 -20.57 -9.38
C LEU A 177 -1.22 -21.62 -8.73
N ARG A 178 -0.18 -22.06 -9.45
CA ARG A 178 0.96 -22.80 -8.85
C ARG A 178 2.00 -21.88 -8.22
N LYS A 179 2.01 -20.64 -8.68
CA LYS A 179 2.96 -19.60 -8.29
C LYS A 179 2.19 -18.29 -8.23
N ALA A 180 2.20 -17.64 -7.08
CA ALA A 180 1.49 -16.39 -6.87
C ALA A 180 2.47 -15.25 -6.57
N ARG A 181 2.13 -14.05 -7.04
CA ARG A 181 2.82 -12.82 -6.67
C ARG A 181 1.99 -12.14 -5.60
N TRP A 182 2.60 -11.84 -4.46
CA TRP A 182 1.91 -11.17 -3.36
C TRP A 182 2.88 -10.31 -2.57
N CYS A 183 2.50 -9.06 -2.27
CA CYS A 183 3.30 -8.10 -1.48
C CYS A 183 4.79 -8.00 -1.88
N GLY A 184 5.08 -8.05 -3.18
CA GLY A 184 6.45 -7.93 -3.71
C GLY A 184 7.30 -9.21 -3.61
N LYS A 185 6.69 -10.33 -3.20
CA LYS A 185 7.28 -11.67 -3.21
C LYS A 185 6.59 -12.56 -4.22
N VAL A 186 7.24 -13.67 -4.51
CA VAL A 186 6.71 -14.75 -5.33
C VAL A 186 6.73 -16.02 -4.51
N VAL A 187 5.57 -16.62 -4.33
CA VAL A 187 5.35 -17.84 -3.53
C VAL A 187 5.05 -19.00 -4.47
N SER A 188 5.63 -20.16 -4.19
CA SER A 188 5.51 -21.39 -4.97
C SER A 188 5.93 -22.59 -4.12
N ALA A 189 5.77 -23.81 -4.65
CA ALA A 189 6.27 -25.03 -4.00
C ALA A 189 7.79 -25.01 -3.76
N ASP A 190 8.56 -24.32 -4.61
CA ASP A 190 10.02 -24.17 -4.48
C ASP A 190 10.46 -23.20 -3.36
N GLY A 191 9.52 -22.67 -2.58
CA GLY A 191 9.78 -21.63 -1.59
C GLY A 191 9.38 -20.23 -2.03
N ILE A 192 9.85 -19.26 -1.24
CA ILE A 192 9.52 -17.84 -1.36
C ILE A 192 10.73 -17.08 -1.89
N LYS A 193 10.52 -16.34 -2.99
CA LYS A 193 11.56 -15.53 -3.64
C LYS A 193 11.10 -14.09 -3.76
N HIS A 194 12.03 -13.14 -3.77
CA HIS A 194 11.70 -11.75 -4.10
C HIS A 194 11.27 -11.64 -5.56
N CYS A 195 10.34 -10.72 -5.84
CA CYS A 195 9.93 -10.46 -7.22
C CYS A 195 11.14 -10.00 -8.07
N PRO A 196 11.39 -10.63 -9.23
CA PRO A 196 12.53 -10.27 -10.08
C PRO A 196 12.55 -8.78 -10.47
N PHE A 197 11.39 -8.18 -10.74
CA PHE A 197 11.32 -6.75 -11.09
C PHE A 197 11.73 -5.83 -9.92
N ARG A 198 11.50 -6.24 -8.67
CA ARG A 198 11.89 -5.47 -7.48
C ARG A 198 13.41 -5.52 -7.30
N VAL A 199 13.99 -6.71 -7.51
CA VAL A 199 15.45 -6.90 -7.52
C VAL A 199 16.07 -6.09 -8.65
N GLN A 200 15.54 -6.20 -9.87
CA GLN A 200 16.02 -5.45 -11.02
C GLN A 200 15.94 -3.94 -10.81
N GLY A 201 14.88 -3.46 -10.15
CA GLY A 201 14.75 -2.05 -9.77
C GLY A 201 15.91 -1.57 -8.92
N LEU A 202 16.33 -2.35 -7.91
CA LEU A 202 17.49 -2.05 -7.07
C LEU A 202 18.82 -2.12 -7.85
N VAL A 203 18.99 -3.15 -8.68
CA VAL A 203 20.19 -3.31 -9.53
C VAL A 203 20.34 -2.16 -10.53
N SER A 204 19.22 -1.60 -10.99
CA SER A 204 19.21 -0.51 -11.97
C SER A 204 19.24 0.88 -11.32
N MET A 205 19.27 0.97 -9.98
CA MET A 205 19.45 2.25 -9.30
C MET A 205 20.83 2.81 -9.64
N ARG A 206 20.88 4.13 -9.88
CA ARG A 206 22.16 4.83 -10.00
C ARG A 206 22.85 4.89 -8.65
N ASP A 207 24.17 4.97 -8.66
CA ASP A 207 24.94 5.17 -7.45
C ASP A 207 24.51 6.46 -6.74
N PRO A 208 24.29 6.41 -5.41
CA PRO A 208 23.78 7.55 -4.67
C PRO A 208 24.83 8.67 -4.62
N VAL A 209 24.48 9.86 -5.12
CA VAL A 209 25.36 11.03 -5.10
C VAL A 209 25.19 11.89 -3.84
N ASN A 210 24.17 11.58 -3.02
CA ASN A 210 23.93 12.27 -1.76
C ASN A 210 23.42 11.30 -0.67
N ALA A 211 23.52 11.72 0.58
CA ALA A 211 23.17 10.89 1.73
C ALA A 211 21.68 10.51 1.77
N GLY A 212 20.79 11.33 1.18
CA GLY A 212 19.36 11.01 1.09
C GLY A 212 19.09 9.84 0.14
N GLN A 213 19.75 9.82 -1.02
CA GLN A 213 19.69 8.70 -1.96
C GLN A 213 20.31 7.44 -1.37
N LEU A 214 21.43 7.56 -0.64
CA LEU A 214 22.04 6.42 0.05
C LEU A 214 21.11 5.86 1.12
N GLN A 215 20.48 6.72 1.92
CA GLN A 215 19.46 6.29 2.89
C GLN A 215 18.30 5.57 2.19
N GLN A 216 17.82 6.11 1.06
CA GLN A 216 16.74 5.49 0.29
C GLN A 216 17.12 4.09 -0.20
N PHE A 217 18.34 3.92 -0.73
CA PHE A 217 18.86 2.61 -1.14
C PHE A 217 18.90 1.62 0.03
N LEU A 218 19.49 2.02 1.17
CA LEU A 218 19.58 1.19 2.38
C LEU A 218 18.20 0.78 2.92
N CYS A 219 17.23 1.70 2.92
CA CYS A 219 15.86 1.41 3.30
C CYS A 219 15.20 0.39 2.34
N ALA A 220 15.48 0.51 1.04
CA ALA A 220 14.91 -0.39 0.04
C ALA A 220 15.49 -1.80 0.14
N THR A 221 16.80 -1.95 0.38
CA THR A 221 17.47 -3.25 0.57
C THR A 221 17.14 -3.89 1.92
N TYR A 222 16.79 -3.11 2.95
CA TYR A 222 16.43 -3.63 4.28
C TYR A 222 15.25 -4.60 4.25
N GLY A 223 14.30 -4.40 3.33
CA GLY A 223 13.18 -5.32 3.11
C GLY A 223 13.59 -6.71 2.59
N MET A 224 14.85 -6.88 2.17
CA MET A 224 15.42 -8.12 1.67
C MET A 224 16.49 -8.71 2.59
N ARG A 225 16.76 -8.07 3.75
CA ARG A 225 17.91 -8.37 4.63
C ARG A 225 18.01 -9.83 5.07
N GLN A 226 16.89 -10.51 5.29
CA GLN A 226 16.87 -11.92 5.73
C GLN A 226 17.38 -12.88 4.64
N ASN A 227 17.31 -12.47 3.37
CA ASN A 227 17.78 -13.26 2.24
C ASN A 227 19.20 -12.90 1.79
N ILE A 228 19.86 -11.96 2.49
CA ILE A 228 21.22 -11.51 2.18
C ILE A 228 22.13 -11.93 3.34
N ALA A 229 23.05 -12.85 3.06
CA ALA A 229 23.98 -13.35 4.06
C ALA A 229 24.83 -12.19 4.63
N CYS A 230 24.96 -12.16 5.95
CA CYS A 230 25.71 -11.12 6.66
C CYS A 230 25.29 -9.68 6.33
N TYR A 231 24.02 -9.44 5.98
CA TYR A 231 23.52 -8.11 5.57
C TYR A 231 24.02 -6.97 6.46
N SER A 232 23.89 -7.11 7.79
CA SER A 232 24.31 -6.08 8.75
C SER A 232 25.78 -5.69 8.61
N LYS A 233 26.68 -6.65 8.32
CA LYS A 233 28.10 -6.37 8.11
C LYS A 233 28.35 -5.67 6.78
N LEU A 234 27.61 -6.05 5.73
CA LEU A 234 27.73 -5.47 4.39
C LEU A 234 27.31 -4.00 4.36
N VAL A 235 26.24 -3.64 5.08
CA VAL A 235 25.71 -2.27 5.07
C VAL A 235 26.28 -1.36 6.16
N ASP A 236 27.02 -1.89 7.13
CA ASP A 236 27.58 -1.12 8.26
C ASP A 236 28.41 0.10 7.82
N PRO A 237 29.34 0.00 6.84
CA PRO A 237 30.08 1.16 6.35
C PRO A 237 29.17 2.24 5.76
N LEU A 238 28.13 1.84 5.02
CA LEU A 238 27.18 2.75 4.39
C LEU A 238 26.27 3.42 5.43
N LEU A 239 25.86 2.69 6.47
CA LEU A 239 25.08 3.26 7.57
C LEU A 239 25.86 4.33 8.32
N ARG A 240 27.17 4.13 8.55
CA ARG A 240 28.03 5.14 9.19
C ARG A 240 28.08 6.44 8.39
N VAL A 241 28.20 6.34 7.06
CA VAL A 241 28.15 7.52 6.17
C VAL A 241 26.82 8.28 6.33
N VAL A 242 25.70 7.57 6.35
CA VAL A 242 24.38 8.20 6.57
C VAL A 242 24.27 8.83 7.97
N ASP A 243 24.85 8.21 8.99
CA ASP A 243 24.83 8.72 10.36
C ASP A 243 25.67 9.99 10.53
N GLU A 244 26.84 10.04 9.91
CA GLU A 244 27.66 11.25 9.86
C GLU A 244 26.97 12.36 9.08
N ALA A 245 26.38 12.04 7.94
CA ALA A 245 25.60 12.99 7.15
C ALA A 245 24.40 13.53 7.95
N ALA A 246 23.72 12.68 8.73
CA ALA A 246 22.61 13.09 9.58
C ALA A 246 23.03 14.07 10.67
N LYS A 247 24.22 13.87 11.27
CA LYS A 247 24.81 14.83 12.24
C LYS A 247 25.08 16.18 11.58
N ARG A 248 25.66 16.19 10.37
CA ARG A 248 25.94 17.43 9.60
C ARG A 248 24.66 18.13 9.15
N ALA A 249 23.63 17.38 8.79
CA ALA A 249 22.36 17.91 8.27
C ALA A 249 21.34 18.30 9.36
N GLY A 250 21.64 18.02 10.63
CA GLY A 250 20.74 18.27 11.77
C GLY A 250 19.52 17.34 11.79
N GLY A 251 19.62 16.14 11.20
CA GLY A 251 18.55 15.15 11.22
C GLY A 251 18.58 14.16 10.06
N ARG A 252 17.76 13.11 10.18
CA ARG A 252 17.63 12.02 9.19
C ARG A 252 16.52 12.22 8.17
N LYS A 253 15.83 13.37 8.16
CA LYS A 253 14.78 13.61 7.16
C LYS A 253 15.41 13.68 5.77
N GLU A 254 14.79 13.05 4.78
CA GLU A 254 15.27 13.00 3.39
C GLU A 254 15.69 14.39 2.87
N LYS A 255 14.85 15.41 3.07
CA LYS A 255 15.14 16.81 2.67
C LYS A 255 16.41 17.40 3.30
N GLN A 256 16.80 16.94 4.48
CA GLN A 256 18.03 17.37 5.16
C GLN A 256 19.22 16.61 4.58
N LEU A 257 19.11 15.28 4.46
CA LEU A 257 20.17 14.41 3.96
C LEU A 257 20.52 14.65 2.49
N CYS A 258 19.55 14.99 1.64
CA CYS A 258 19.82 15.32 0.23
C CYS A 258 20.74 16.54 0.05
N LYS A 259 20.94 17.35 1.10
CA LYS A 259 21.86 18.50 1.07
C LYS A 259 23.32 18.09 1.25
N VAL A 260 23.58 16.89 1.77
CA VAL A 260 24.93 16.37 1.99
C VAL A 260 25.31 15.52 0.78
N GLN A 261 26.16 16.05 -0.09
CA GLN A 261 26.72 15.31 -1.21
C GLN A 261 27.70 14.24 -0.69
N LEU A 262 27.73 13.10 -1.36
CA LEU A 262 28.71 12.06 -1.13
C LEU A 262 29.86 12.28 -2.11
N GLU A 263 31.09 12.23 -1.60
CA GLU A 263 32.27 12.16 -2.45
C GLU A 263 32.32 10.72 -2.98
N VAL A 264 32.04 10.56 -4.27
CA VAL A 264 32.05 9.27 -4.98
C VAL A 264 33.45 8.98 -5.49
#